data_AF-A0A932CVT9-F1
#
_entry.id   AF-A0A932CVT9-F1
#
_cell.length_a   1.000
_cell.length_b   1.000
_cell.length_c   1.000
_cell.angle_alpha   90.00
_cell.angle_beta   90.00
_cell.angle_gamma   90.00
#
_symmetry.space_group_name_H-M   'P 1'
#
loop_
_entity.id
_entity.type
_entity.pdbx_description
1 polymer ?
#
loop_
_entity_poly.entity_id
_entity_poly.type
_entity_poly.pdbx_seq_one_letter_code
_entity_poly.pdbx_strand_id
1 'polypeptide(L)'
;MSARILTILVALVPLPAWAQTGQADVTAALVAQGFVIALLEGDLPTAASLAAPPFSFDGAVAPDAGALRAELERLVSSGRFRGRRVLRVQTFSAQDAVRRFGEPPGRVRDLAGRRDLVALVRLNRGGVVLFLRKVATFWRVVGVTD
;
A
#
# COMPACT_ATOMS: atom_id res chain seq x y z
N MET A 1 -0.27 20.88 30.86
CA MET A 1 0.37 20.01 29.85
C MET A 1 -0.71 19.50 28.92
N SER A 2 -0.87 20.08 27.73
CA SER A 2 -1.93 19.72 26.78
C SER A 2 -1.32 19.20 25.50
N ALA A 3 -1.45 17.90 25.26
CA ALA A 3 -1.11 17.27 23.98
C ALA A 3 -2.27 17.54 23.00
N ARG A 4 -1.98 18.30 21.93
CA ARG A 4 -2.91 18.56 20.84
C ARG A 4 -2.98 17.31 19.94
N ILE A 5 -4.16 16.73 19.85
CA ILE A 5 -4.52 15.66 18.92
C ILE A 5 -4.48 16.24 17.50
N LEU A 6 -3.58 15.71 16.66
CA LEU A 6 -3.45 16.09 15.26
C LEU A 6 -4.51 15.33 14.46
N THR A 7 -5.71 15.89 14.36
CA THR A 7 -6.76 15.44 13.45
C THR A 7 -6.31 15.73 12.02
N ILE A 8 -5.94 14.69 11.27
CA ILE A 8 -5.64 14.81 9.83
C ILE A 8 -6.96 15.07 9.09
N LEU A 9 -7.25 16.34 8.87
CA LEU A 9 -8.30 16.80 7.96
C LEU A 9 -7.81 16.59 6.53
N VAL A 10 -8.25 15.50 5.89
CA VAL A 10 -8.07 15.31 4.44
C VAL A 10 -9.00 16.28 3.72
N ALA A 11 -8.53 17.52 3.53
CA ALA A 11 -9.24 18.54 2.79
C ALA A 11 -9.32 18.17 1.29
N LEU A 12 -10.52 18.36 0.72
CA LEU A 12 -10.87 18.27 -0.70
C LEU A 12 -10.18 19.40 -1.49
N VAL A 13 -8.86 19.32 -1.68
CA VAL A 13 -8.16 20.20 -2.62
C VAL A 13 -8.17 19.54 -4.00
N PRO A 14 -8.82 20.13 -5.03
CA PRO A 14 -8.71 19.63 -6.39
C PRO A 14 -7.24 19.71 -6.81
N LEU A 15 -6.70 18.60 -7.30
CA LEU A 15 -5.29 18.52 -7.64
C LEU A 15 -4.97 19.41 -8.85
N PRO A 16 -3.83 20.12 -8.83
CA PRO A 16 -3.42 20.97 -9.95
C PRO A 16 -3.20 20.14 -11.23
N ALA A 17 -3.34 20.76 -12.41
CA ALA A 17 -3.27 20.07 -13.71
C ALA A 17 -1.97 19.27 -13.94
N TRP A 18 -0.85 19.67 -13.31
CA TRP A 18 0.41 18.91 -13.35
C TRP A 18 0.41 17.65 -12.46
N ALA A 19 -0.57 17.49 -11.57
CA ALA A 19 -0.81 16.22 -10.88
C ALA A 19 -1.49 15.19 -11.80
N GLN A 20 -1.92 15.58 -13.00
CA GLN A 20 -2.37 14.66 -14.04
C GLN A 20 -1.20 14.11 -14.89
N THR A 21 0.02 14.69 -14.80
CA THR A 21 1.23 14.22 -15.49
C THR A 21 2.05 13.20 -14.69
N GLY A 22 1.44 12.55 -13.71
CA GLY A 22 1.94 11.32 -13.10
C GLY A 22 0.97 10.20 -13.41
N GLN A 23 0.90 9.76 -14.67
CA GLN A 23 0.14 8.56 -15.05
C GLN A 23 0.90 7.35 -14.50
N ALA A 24 0.87 7.21 -13.18
CA ALA A 24 1.51 6.14 -12.45
C ALA A 24 0.82 4.85 -12.88
N ASP A 25 1.57 4.09 -13.69
CA ASP A 25 1.29 2.81 -14.30
C ASP A 25 -0.07 2.20 -13.89
N VAL A 26 -1.04 2.24 -14.82
CA VAL A 26 -2.42 1.76 -14.60
C VAL A 26 -2.42 0.31 -14.09
N THR A 27 -1.46 -0.50 -14.53
CA THR A 27 -1.31 -1.89 -14.06
C THR A 27 -0.93 -1.93 -12.59
N ALA A 28 -0.08 -1.02 -12.10
CA ALA A 28 0.26 -0.93 -10.68
C ALA A 28 -0.96 -0.55 -9.82
N ALA A 29 -1.79 0.38 -10.30
CA ALA A 29 -3.03 0.75 -9.61
C ALA A 29 -4.02 -0.43 -9.52
N LEU A 30 -4.15 -1.21 -10.60
CA LEU A 30 -4.98 -2.42 -10.62
C LEU A 30 -4.42 -3.51 -9.70
N VAL A 31 -3.11 -3.71 -9.66
CA VAL A 31 -2.46 -4.66 -8.73
C VAL A 31 -2.69 -4.25 -7.28
N ALA A 32 -2.51 -2.96 -6.96
CA ALA A 32 -2.77 -2.42 -5.63
C ALA A 32 -4.24 -2.61 -5.21
N GLN A 33 -5.18 -2.30 -6.10
CA GLN A 33 -6.61 -2.48 -5.85
C GLN A 33 -6.97 -3.95 -5.65
N GLY A 34 -6.53 -4.82 -6.57
CA GLY A 34 -6.81 -6.26 -6.51
C GLY A 34 -6.23 -6.92 -5.26
N PHE A 35 -5.02 -6.53 -4.86
CA PHE A 35 -4.39 -7.05 -3.64
C PHE A 35 -5.23 -6.71 -2.40
N VAL A 36 -5.67 -5.45 -2.26
CA VAL A 36 -6.48 -5.04 -1.11
C VAL A 36 -7.85 -5.71 -1.14
N ILE A 37 -8.51 -5.78 -2.30
CA ILE A 37 -9.80 -6.50 -2.42
C ILE A 37 -9.64 -7.96 -1.99
N ALA A 38 -8.60 -8.65 -2.45
CA ALA A 38 -8.33 -10.03 -2.05
C ALA A 38 -8.13 -10.16 -0.52
N LEU A 39 -7.45 -9.22 0.14
CA LEU A 39 -7.36 -9.20 1.60
C LEU A 39 -8.70 -8.93 2.30
N LEU A 40 -9.54 -8.05 1.75
CA LEU A 40 -10.87 -7.75 2.29
C LEU A 40 -11.81 -8.96 2.19
N GLU A 41 -11.68 -9.75 1.13
CA GLU A 41 -12.52 -10.91 0.83
C GLU A 41 -11.96 -12.22 1.42
N GLY A 42 -10.72 -12.20 1.92
CA GLY A 42 -10.04 -13.38 2.43
C GLY A 42 -9.53 -14.34 1.33
N ASP A 43 -9.42 -13.85 0.09
CA ASP A 43 -8.86 -14.60 -1.04
C ASP A 43 -7.32 -14.59 -0.98
N LEU A 44 -6.79 -15.45 -0.11
CA LEU A 44 -5.36 -15.61 0.10
C LEU A 44 -4.59 -16.03 -1.17
N PRO A 45 -5.08 -16.96 -2.01
CA PRO A 45 -4.43 -17.28 -3.29
C PRO A 45 -4.23 -16.06 -4.18
N THR A 46 -5.26 -15.23 -4.36
CA THR A 46 -5.15 -14.02 -5.17
C THR A 46 -4.21 -13.01 -4.53
N ALA A 47 -4.33 -12.75 -3.22
CA ALA A 47 -3.44 -11.83 -2.51
C ALA A 47 -1.97 -12.26 -2.61
N ALA A 48 -1.67 -13.54 -2.43
CA ALA A 48 -0.32 -14.09 -2.56
C ALA A 48 0.21 -13.96 -4.00
N SER A 49 -0.63 -14.16 -5.02
CA SER A 49 -0.23 -14.03 -6.42
C SER A 49 0.13 -12.60 -6.83
N LEU A 50 -0.42 -11.60 -6.14
CA LEU A 50 -0.19 -10.17 -6.40
C LEU A 50 0.96 -9.60 -5.55
N ALA A 51 1.40 -10.33 -4.54
CA ALA A 51 2.54 -9.96 -3.71
C ALA A 51 3.82 -10.68 -4.15
N ALA A 52 4.97 -10.20 -3.67
CA ALA A 52 6.25 -10.87 -3.84
C ALA A 52 7.11 -10.77 -2.58
N PRO A 53 7.84 -11.85 -2.23
CA PRO A 53 8.88 -11.78 -1.21
C PRO A 53 10.14 -11.03 -1.72
N PRO A 54 10.95 -10.44 -0.83
CA PRO A 54 10.64 -10.23 0.58
C PRO A 54 9.49 -9.23 0.72
N PHE A 55 8.53 -9.56 1.59
CA PHE A 55 7.32 -8.75 1.81
C PHE A 55 7.35 -8.15 3.20
N SER A 56 7.06 -6.87 3.35
CA SER A 56 7.04 -6.21 4.66
C SER A 56 5.62 -5.83 5.09
N PHE A 57 5.26 -6.22 6.31
CA PHE A 57 4.02 -5.79 6.98
C PHE A 57 4.36 -4.97 8.21
N ASP A 58 4.06 -3.67 8.20
CA ASP A 58 4.35 -2.75 9.32
C ASP A 58 5.81 -2.87 9.85
N GLY A 59 6.76 -3.19 8.97
CA GLY A 59 8.18 -3.38 9.30
C GLY A 59 8.62 -4.81 9.59
N ALA A 60 7.70 -5.75 9.82
CA ALA A 60 8.03 -7.17 9.91
C ALA A 60 8.21 -7.76 8.50
N VAL A 61 9.32 -8.45 8.26
CA VAL A 61 9.66 -8.96 6.92
C VAL A 61 9.38 -10.45 6.82
N ALA A 62 8.54 -10.83 5.87
CA ALA A 62 8.37 -12.19 5.37
C ALA A 62 9.37 -12.45 4.24
N PRO A 63 10.43 -13.25 4.46
CA PRO A 63 11.55 -13.38 3.52
C PRO A 63 11.24 -14.23 2.29
N ASP A 64 10.26 -15.14 2.38
CA ASP A 64 9.93 -16.12 1.35
C ASP A 64 8.41 -16.28 1.16
N ALA A 65 8.02 -17.10 0.19
CA ALA A 65 6.62 -17.31 -0.16
C ALA A 65 5.81 -17.99 0.95
N GLY A 66 6.42 -18.88 1.73
CA GLY A 66 5.76 -19.56 2.85
C GLY A 66 5.48 -18.59 3.99
N ALA A 67 6.48 -17.79 4.36
CA ALA A 67 6.35 -16.73 5.35
C ALA A 67 5.35 -15.65 4.91
N LEU A 68 5.36 -15.27 3.62
CA LEU A 68 4.39 -14.33 3.06
C LEU A 68 2.97 -14.87 3.24
N ARG A 69 2.73 -16.12 2.85
CA ARG A 69 1.40 -16.73 2.99
C ARG A 69 0.92 -16.75 4.45
N ALA A 70 1.78 -17.15 5.37
CA ALA A 70 1.46 -17.15 6.81
C ALA A 70 1.12 -15.75 7.31
N GLU A 71 1.84 -14.74 6.85
CA GLU A 71 1.56 -13.34 7.21
C GLU A 71 0.22 -12.87 6.63
N LEU A 72 -0.09 -13.17 5.37
CA LEU A 72 -1.41 -12.85 4.78
C LEU A 72 -2.55 -13.56 5.52
N GLU A 73 -2.38 -14.83 5.88
CA GLU A 73 -3.33 -15.59 6.70
C GLU A 73 -3.55 -14.92 8.07
N ARG A 74 -2.49 -14.46 8.71
CA ARG A 74 -2.55 -13.68 9.97
C ARG A 74 -3.33 -12.38 9.80
N LEU A 75 -3.15 -11.66 8.69
CA LEU A 75 -3.87 -10.42 8.42
C LEU A 75 -5.37 -10.63 8.22
N VAL A 76 -5.74 -11.62 7.42
CA VAL A 76 -7.15 -11.96 7.17
C VAL A 76 -7.82 -12.43 8.47
N SER A 77 -7.17 -13.33 9.22
CA SER A 77 -7.72 -13.87 10.47
C SER A 77 -7.83 -12.84 11.60
N SER A 78 -6.96 -11.82 11.63
CA SER A 78 -7.05 -10.73 12.61
C SER A 78 -8.35 -9.91 12.52
N GLY A 79 -9.07 -10.00 11.40
CA GLY A 79 -10.25 -9.18 11.15
C GLY A 79 -9.95 -7.69 10.93
N ARG A 80 -8.68 -7.28 10.83
CA ARG A 80 -8.26 -5.88 10.62
C ARG A 80 -8.98 -5.24 9.42
N PHE A 81 -9.25 -6.05 8.39
CA PHE A 81 -9.86 -5.66 7.12
C PHE A 81 -11.39 -5.85 7.06
N ARG A 82 -12.01 -6.45 8.08
CA ARG A 82 -13.43 -6.82 8.06
C ARG A 82 -14.34 -5.60 7.92
N GLY A 83 -15.28 -5.65 6.96
CA GLY A 83 -16.27 -4.59 6.71
C GLY A 83 -15.68 -3.30 6.11
N ARG A 84 -14.41 -3.32 5.70
CA ARG A 84 -13.81 -2.22 4.94
C ARG A 84 -14.08 -2.43 3.45
N ARG A 85 -14.08 -1.33 2.68
CA ARG A 85 -14.17 -1.35 1.20
C ARG A 85 -13.24 -0.32 0.59
N VAL A 86 -12.69 -0.65 -0.58
CA VAL A 86 -11.87 0.28 -1.36
C VAL A 86 -12.74 1.41 -1.90
N LEU A 87 -12.32 2.66 -1.68
CA LEU A 87 -12.97 3.85 -2.23
C LEU A 87 -12.14 4.47 -3.36
N ARG A 88 -10.81 4.48 -3.21
CA ARG A 88 -9.91 5.10 -4.17
C ARG A 88 -8.52 4.51 -4.05
N VAL A 89 -7.85 4.38 -5.19
CA VAL A 89 -6.42 4.06 -5.28
C VAL A 89 -5.73 5.21 -6.00
N GLN A 90 -4.62 5.68 -5.45
CA GLN A 90 -3.73 6.65 -6.09
C GLN A 90 -2.30 6.13 -6.02
N THR A 91 -1.62 6.10 -7.15
CA THR A 91 -0.24 5.62 -7.27
C THR A 91 0.70 6.80 -7.50
N PHE A 92 1.89 6.72 -6.91
CA PHE A 92 2.93 7.73 -6.98
C PHE A 92 4.29 7.04 -7.17
N SER A 93 5.25 7.72 -7.78
CA SER A 93 6.64 7.31 -7.60
C SER A 93 7.04 7.46 -6.13
N ALA A 94 8.01 6.66 -5.66
CA ALA A 94 8.53 6.82 -4.31
C ALA A 94 9.00 8.26 -4.01
N GLN A 95 9.62 8.92 -4.99
CA GLN A 95 10.09 10.31 -4.85
C GLN A 95 8.93 11.30 -4.73
N ASP A 96 7.88 11.14 -5.53
CA ASP A 96 6.68 11.99 -5.45
C ASP A 96 5.94 11.81 -4.13
N ALA A 97 5.84 10.57 -3.65
CA ALA A 97 5.25 10.27 -2.37
C ALA A 97 6.01 10.99 -1.24
N VAL A 98 7.35 10.92 -1.22
CA VAL A 98 8.17 11.61 -0.22
C VAL A 98 8.02 13.13 -0.30
N ARG A 99 8.07 13.71 -1.51
CA ARG A 99 7.88 15.15 -1.69
C ARG A 99 6.54 15.64 -1.19
N ARG A 100 5.49 14.82 -1.31
CA ARG A 100 4.11 15.21 -1.01
C ARG A 100 3.69 14.92 0.42
N PHE A 101 4.16 13.81 0.99
CA PHE A 101 3.69 13.30 2.29
C PHE A 101 4.80 13.27 3.35
N GLY A 102 6.04 13.57 2.99
CA GLY A 102 7.20 13.46 3.86
C GLY A 102 7.85 12.08 3.84
N GLU A 103 8.88 11.89 4.65
CA GLU A 103 9.58 10.62 4.71
C GLU A 103 8.70 9.51 5.30
N PRO A 104 8.78 8.28 4.76
CA PRO A 104 8.18 7.12 5.39
C PRO A 104 8.77 6.88 6.79
N PRO A 105 7.98 6.34 7.74
CA PRO A 105 8.48 5.90 9.04
C PRO A 105 9.67 4.93 8.89
N GLY A 106 10.61 4.97 9.84
CA GLY A 106 11.85 4.18 9.77
C GLY A 106 11.64 2.68 9.47
N ARG A 107 10.57 2.09 10.01
CA ARG A 107 10.17 0.69 9.79
C ARG A 107 9.92 0.31 8.32
N VAL A 108 9.58 1.27 7.47
CA VAL A 108 9.24 1.05 6.04
C VAL A 108 10.10 1.90 5.10
N ARG A 109 11.12 2.58 5.64
CA ARG A 109 11.96 3.52 4.89
C ARG A 109 12.66 2.86 3.70
N ASP A 110 13.11 1.62 3.87
CA ASP A 110 13.90 0.92 2.87
C ASP A 110 13.04 0.10 1.87
N LEU A 111 11.70 0.17 1.98
CA LEU A 111 10.80 -0.59 1.10
C LEU A 111 10.62 0.05 -0.28
N ALA A 112 10.75 1.37 -0.37
CA ALA A 112 10.50 2.12 -1.59
C ALA A 112 11.82 2.59 -2.23
N GLY A 113 12.34 1.79 -3.17
CA GLY A 113 13.48 2.18 -4.00
C GLY A 113 13.11 3.26 -5.03
N ARG A 114 14.13 3.85 -5.69
CA ARG A 114 13.92 4.94 -6.67
C ARG A 114 12.99 4.58 -7.85
N ARG A 115 12.85 3.29 -8.18
CA ARG A 115 12.00 2.79 -9.28
C ARG A 115 10.70 2.15 -8.79
N ASP A 116 10.46 2.16 -7.49
CA ASP A 116 9.27 1.59 -6.89
C ASP A 116 8.14 2.62 -6.89
N LEU A 117 6.91 2.10 -6.85
CA LEU A 117 5.71 2.91 -6.70
C LEU A 117 5.15 2.75 -5.30
N VAL A 118 4.45 3.78 -4.85
CA VAL A 118 3.67 3.77 -3.63
C VAL A 118 2.21 3.95 -4.02
N ALA A 119 1.33 3.05 -3.56
CA ALA A 119 -0.10 3.21 -3.72
C ALA A 119 -0.74 3.60 -2.38
N LEU A 120 -1.47 4.70 -2.39
CA LEU A 120 -2.36 5.09 -1.30
C LEU A 120 -3.75 4.55 -1.60
N VAL A 121 -4.20 3.58 -0.80
CA VAL A 121 -5.52 2.98 -0.93
C VAL A 121 -6.41 3.52 0.17
N ARG A 122 -7.36 4.38 -0.22
CA ARG A 122 -8.39 4.90 0.67
C ARG A 122 -9.47 3.85 0.86
N LEU A 123 -9.77 3.55 2.13
CA LEU A 123 -10.87 2.70 2.52
C LEU A 123 -12.03 3.56 3.06
N ASN A 124 -13.22 2.97 3.17
CA ASN A 124 -14.34 3.60 3.89
C ASN A 124 -14.02 3.89 5.37
N ARG A 125 -13.05 3.17 5.96
CA ARG A 125 -12.51 3.39 7.30
C ARG A 125 -10.98 3.29 7.23
N GLY A 126 -10.31 4.44 7.38
CA GLY A 126 -8.85 4.54 7.29
C GLY A 126 -8.31 4.43 5.86
N GLY A 127 -7.05 4.03 5.75
CA GLY A 127 -6.38 3.77 4.48
C GLY A 127 -5.21 2.82 4.70
N VAL A 128 -4.62 2.36 3.61
CA VAL A 128 -3.36 1.62 3.64
C VAL A 128 -2.42 2.18 2.58
N VAL A 129 -1.14 2.11 2.87
CA VAL A 129 -0.04 2.42 1.96
C VAL A 129 0.55 1.11 1.49
N LEU A 130 0.60 0.90 0.18
CA LEU A 130 1.25 -0.25 -0.44
C LEU A 130 2.54 0.19 -1.12
N PHE A 131 3.55 -0.65 -1.03
CA PHE A 131 4.80 -0.52 -1.77
C PHE A 131 4.79 -1.51 -2.92
N LEU A 132 5.03 -1.03 -4.14
CA LEU A 132 5.00 -1.83 -5.35
C LEU A 132 6.34 -1.79 -6.06
N ARG A 133 6.80 -2.96 -6.49
CA ARG A 133 8.04 -3.14 -7.23
C ARG A 133 7.79 -3.95 -8.49
N LYS A 134 8.50 -3.63 -9.57
CA LYS A 134 8.55 -4.50 -10.75
C LYS A 134 9.42 -5.71 -10.44
N VAL A 135 8.82 -6.89 -10.45
CA VAL A 135 9.51 -8.18 -10.41
C VAL A 135 9.43 -8.77 -11.80
N ALA A 136 10.58 -8.84 -12.49
CA ALA A 136 10.66 -9.02 -13.93
C ALA A 136 9.80 -7.97 -14.67
N THR A 137 8.70 -8.39 -15.29
CA THR A 137 7.80 -7.50 -16.07
C THR A 137 6.54 -7.10 -15.33
N PHE A 138 6.26 -7.68 -14.15
CA PHE A 138 5.00 -7.51 -13.44
C PHE A 138 5.16 -6.67 -12.18
N TRP A 139 4.17 -5.83 -11.90
CA TRP A 139 4.06 -5.17 -10.60
C TRP A 139 3.65 -6.16 -9.53
N ARG A 140 4.34 -6.12 -8.40
CA ARG A 140 4.03 -6.91 -7.21
C ARG A 140 4.02 -6.00 -5.99
N VAL A 141 3.13 -6.31 -5.05
CA VAL A 141 3.13 -5.67 -3.73
C VAL A 141 4.25 -6.29 -2.90
N VAL A 142 5.18 -5.46 -2.42
CA VAL A 142 6.32 -5.88 -1.58
C VAL A 142 6.20 -5.37 -0.15
N GLY A 143 5.13 -4.62 0.15
CA GLY A 143 4.79 -4.35 1.53
C GLY A 143 3.53 -3.52 1.69
N VAL A 144 3.04 -3.48 2.92
CA VAL A 144 1.87 -2.72 3.33
C VAL A 144 2.07 -2.13 4.73
N THR A 145 1.54 -0.94 4.94
CA THR A 145 1.43 -0.28 6.25
C THR A 145 0.15 0.56 6.31
N ASP A 146 -0.39 0.80 7.51
CA ASP A 146 -1.58 1.63 7.75
C ASP A 146 -1.33 2.89 8.60
#